data_AF-A0A534P8R3-F1
#
_entry.id   AF-A0A534P8R3-F1
#
_cell.length_a   1.000
_cell.length_b   1.000
_cell.length_c   1.000
_cell.angle_alpha   90.00
_cell.angle_beta   90.00
_cell.angle_gamma   90.00
#
_symmetry.space_group_name_H-M   'P 1'
#
loop_
_entity.id
_entity.type
_entity.pdbx_description
1 polymer ?
#
loop_
_entity_poly.entity_id
_entity_poly.type
_entity_poly.pdbx_seq_one_letter_code
_entity_poly.pdbx_strand_id
1 'polypeptide(L)'
;AGEAFDKVAKLLGLPYPGGAHIDRLAREGNPRAFEFPRGLSKRSKAEFDFSFSGLKTAVLHHVRKHGVGNLPDLCASFQEAVCDALTSRAVRAARAARLPSLVICGGVAANSRLRTLASERCAAEGISLFLPSPRLCTDNGAMIATAGALRLARGERASGEISADPGWRL
;
A
#
# COMPACT_ATOMS: atom_id res chain seq x y z
N ALA A 1 -1.97 -4.82 0.89
CA ALA A 1 -2.84 -3.62 0.91
C ALA A 1 -3.73 -3.52 -0.34
N GLY A 2 -3.23 -3.78 -1.56
CA GLY A 2 -4.03 -3.67 -2.80
C GLY A 2 -5.31 -4.49 -2.76
N GLU A 3 -5.22 -5.77 -2.39
CA GLU A 3 -6.39 -6.63 -2.21
C GLU A 3 -7.42 -6.07 -1.19
N ALA A 4 -6.97 -5.31 -0.18
CA ALA A 4 -7.89 -4.68 0.77
C ALA A 4 -8.68 -3.56 0.09
N PHE A 5 -8.03 -2.74 -0.73
CA PHE A 5 -8.71 -1.75 -1.56
C PHE A 5 -9.71 -2.41 -2.51
N ASP A 6 -9.32 -3.47 -3.22
CA ASP A 6 -10.22 -4.13 -4.18
C ASP A 6 -11.44 -4.77 -3.50
N LYS A 7 -11.25 -5.42 -2.34
CA LYS A 7 -12.36 -6.03 -1.59
C LYS A 7 -13.31 -4.99 -1.00
N VAL A 8 -12.78 -3.87 -0.48
CA VAL A 8 -13.63 -2.78 0.01
C VAL A 8 -14.32 -2.08 -1.15
N ALA A 9 -13.65 -1.83 -2.27
CA ALA A 9 -14.28 -1.27 -3.46
C ALA A 9 -15.44 -2.15 -3.94
N LYS A 10 -15.24 -3.47 -4.02
CA LYS A 10 -16.30 -4.42 -4.37
C LYS A 10 -17.48 -4.36 -3.38
N LEU A 11 -17.21 -4.28 -2.08
CA LEU A 11 -18.24 -4.13 -1.05
C LEU A 11 -19.06 -2.85 -1.25
N LEU A 12 -18.41 -1.77 -1.69
CA LEU A 12 -19.04 -0.47 -1.93
C LEU A 12 -19.66 -0.34 -3.34
N GLY A 13 -19.67 -1.41 -4.14
CA GLY A 13 -20.21 -1.40 -5.51
C GLY A 13 -19.34 -0.63 -6.52
N LEU A 14 -18.05 -0.42 -6.22
CA LEU A 14 -17.11 0.28 -7.10
C LEU A 14 -16.46 -0.67 -8.12
N PRO A 15 -16.05 -0.16 -9.31
CA PRO A 15 -15.38 -0.98 -10.32
C PRO A 15 -13.99 -1.47 -9.91
N TYR A 16 -13.50 -2.50 -10.62
CA TYR A 16 -12.13 -2.99 -10.53
C TYR A 16 -11.23 -2.30 -11.58
N PRO A 17 -9.98 -1.92 -11.26
CA PRO A 17 -9.29 -2.05 -9.97
C PRO A 17 -9.78 -1.02 -8.93
N GLY A 18 -10.07 -1.49 -7.72
CA GLY A 18 -10.78 -0.72 -6.71
C GLY A 18 -9.98 0.41 -6.08
N GLY A 19 -8.65 0.25 -6.02
CA GLY A 19 -7.75 1.23 -5.42
C GLY A 19 -7.83 2.62 -6.07
N ALA A 20 -7.95 2.70 -7.39
CA ALA A 20 -8.03 3.97 -8.11
C ALA A 20 -9.36 4.70 -7.86
N HIS A 21 -10.47 3.95 -7.80
CA HIS A 21 -11.79 4.51 -7.52
C HIS A 21 -11.90 5.03 -6.08
N ILE A 22 -11.38 4.25 -5.11
CA ILE A 22 -11.32 4.70 -3.71
C ILE A 22 -10.44 5.95 -3.60
N ASP A 23 -9.26 5.98 -4.22
CA ASP A 23 -8.37 7.14 -4.17
C ASP A 23 -8.98 8.40 -4.77
N ARG A 24 -9.77 8.26 -5.84
CA ARG A 24 -10.51 9.39 -6.42
C ARG A 24 -11.58 9.92 -5.46
N LEU A 25 -12.44 9.04 -4.94
CA LEU A 25 -13.55 9.43 -4.06
C LEU A 25 -13.06 9.97 -2.71
N ALA A 26 -11.98 9.40 -2.18
CA ALA A 26 -11.41 9.81 -0.90
C ALA A 26 -10.92 11.27 -0.88
N ARG A 27 -10.59 11.86 -2.04
CA ARG A 27 -10.19 13.29 -2.13
C ARG A 27 -11.31 14.25 -1.82
N GLU A 28 -12.55 13.80 -1.97
CA GLU A 28 -13.76 14.59 -1.72
C GLU A 28 -14.33 14.34 -0.31
N GLY A 29 -13.71 13.45 0.47
CA GLY A 29 -14.20 13.03 1.78
C GLY A 29 -13.34 13.49 2.95
N ASN A 30 -13.92 13.43 4.13
CA ASN A 30 -13.24 13.65 5.40
C ASN A 30 -12.60 12.34 5.91
N PRO A 31 -11.25 12.26 6.00
CA PRO A 31 -10.56 11.05 6.47
C PRO A 31 -10.76 10.74 7.96
N ARG A 32 -11.44 11.63 8.71
CA ARG A 32 -11.77 11.49 10.13
C ARG A 32 -13.26 11.23 10.38
N ALA A 33 -14.07 11.05 9.34
CA ALA A 33 -15.51 10.82 9.49
C ALA A 33 -15.82 9.49 10.19
N PHE A 34 -14.99 8.46 9.97
CA PHE A 34 -15.16 7.14 10.56
C PHE A 34 -13.86 6.61 11.15
N GLU A 35 -13.93 6.07 12.36
CA GLU A 35 -12.78 5.43 12.99
C GLU A 35 -12.66 3.97 12.57
N PHE A 36 -11.59 3.66 11.83
CA PHE A 36 -11.26 2.30 11.42
C PHE A 36 -9.92 1.82 11.99
N PRO A 37 -9.82 0.53 12.37
CA PRO A 37 -8.62 0.00 13.01
C PRO A 37 -7.42 0.02 12.05
N ARG A 38 -6.26 0.48 12.54
CA ARG A 38 -5.00 0.59 11.77
C ARG A 38 -4.25 -0.73 11.58
N GLY A 39 -4.95 -1.87 11.57
CA GLY A 39 -4.37 -3.17 11.19
C GLY A 39 -3.13 -3.57 12.01
N LEU A 40 -3.17 -3.39 13.34
CA LEU A 40 -2.07 -3.70 14.25
C LEU A 40 -1.93 -5.21 14.45
N SER A 41 -0.71 -5.73 14.30
CA SER A 41 -0.35 -7.03 14.84
C SER A 41 -0.18 -6.89 16.35
N LYS A 42 -1.02 -7.54 17.17
CA LYS A 42 -0.91 -7.54 18.65
C LYS A 42 0.25 -8.40 19.17
N ARG A 43 1.12 -8.93 18.30
CA ARG A 43 2.19 -9.87 18.68
C ARG A 43 3.55 -9.17 18.67
N SER A 44 4.28 -9.27 19.78
CA SER A 44 5.60 -8.64 19.99
C SER A 44 6.70 -9.08 19.01
N LYS A 45 6.56 -10.25 18.37
CA LYS A 45 7.52 -10.74 17.34
C LYS A 45 7.23 -10.26 15.90
N ALA A 46 6.25 -9.39 15.71
CA ALA A 46 5.69 -9.02 14.41
C ALA A 46 5.60 -7.49 14.24
N GLU A 47 6.59 -6.75 14.77
CA GLU A 47 6.55 -5.28 14.89
C GLU A 47 6.27 -4.57 13.55
N PHE A 48 6.84 -5.10 12.46
CA PHE A 48 6.72 -4.52 11.11
C PHE A 48 5.74 -5.28 10.21
N ASP A 49 5.05 -6.30 10.71
CA ASP A 49 4.06 -7.06 9.94
C ASP A 49 2.79 -6.25 9.72
N PHE A 50 2.05 -6.59 8.66
CA PHE A 50 0.78 -5.96 8.29
C PHE A 50 -0.40 -6.92 8.39
N SER A 51 -1.55 -6.42 8.85
CA SER A 51 -2.82 -7.14 8.77
C SER A 51 -3.95 -6.19 8.38
N PHE A 52 -4.60 -6.46 7.25
CA PHE A 52 -5.74 -5.68 6.77
C PHE A 52 -7.06 -6.46 6.78
N SER A 53 -7.06 -7.72 7.27
CA SER A 53 -8.28 -8.53 7.35
C SER A 53 -9.29 -7.93 8.33
N GLY A 54 -8.84 -7.55 9.53
CA GLY A 54 -9.69 -6.89 10.53
C GLY A 54 -10.26 -5.56 10.04
N LEU A 55 -9.49 -4.80 9.25
CA LEU A 55 -9.95 -3.55 8.64
C LEU A 55 -11.08 -3.79 7.63
N LYS A 56 -10.94 -4.77 6.74
CA LYS A 56 -12.01 -5.16 5.79
C LYS A 56 -13.29 -5.54 6.54
N THR A 57 -13.16 -6.33 7.59
CA THR A 57 -14.28 -6.77 8.43
C THR A 57 -14.94 -5.59 9.14
N ALA A 58 -14.15 -4.64 9.67
CA ALA A 58 -14.69 -3.43 10.30
C ALA A 58 -15.52 -2.58 9.33
N VAL A 59 -15.04 -2.38 8.09
CA VAL A 59 -15.79 -1.66 7.05
C VAL A 59 -17.08 -2.41 6.69
N LEU A 60 -17.02 -3.74 6.53
CA LEU A 60 -18.21 -4.56 6.28
C LEU A 60 -19.26 -4.41 7.39
N HIS A 61 -18.85 -4.48 8.66
CA HIS A 61 -19.77 -4.30 9.78
C HIS A 61 -20.34 -2.89 9.84
N HIS A 62 -19.53 -1.87 9.57
CA HIS A 62 -20.00 -0.49 9.47
C HIS A 62 -21.10 -0.36 8.42
N VAL A 63 -20.84 -0.83 7.19
CA VAL A 63 -21.78 -0.76 6.06
C VAL A 63 -23.05 -1.55 6.33
N ARG A 64 -22.96 -2.73 6.96
CA ARG A 64 -24.15 -3.52 7.33
C ARG A 64 -25.01 -2.85 8.40
N LYS A 65 -24.38 -2.16 9.36
CA LYS A 65 -25.09 -1.57 10.50
C LYS A 65 -25.68 -0.19 10.17
N HIS A 66 -24.98 0.62 9.38
CA HIS A 66 -25.35 2.02 9.14
C HIS A 66 -25.60 2.34 7.66
N GLY A 67 -25.40 1.38 6.76
CA GLY A 67 -25.36 1.63 5.32
C GLY A 67 -24.02 2.24 4.88
N VAL A 68 -23.92 2.57 3.59
CA VAL A 68 -22.72 3.21 3.02
C VAL A 68 -22.55 4.67 3.48
N GLY A 69 -23.64 5.34 3.86
CA GLY A 69 -23.63 6.73 4.28
C GLY A 69 -23.01 7.65 3.22
N ASN A 70 -22.17 8.59 3.65
CA ASN A 70 -21.36 9.41 2.75
C ASN A 70 -20.20 8.58 2.20
N LEU A 71 -20.31 8.17 0.93
CA LEU A 71 -19.33 7.31 0.27
C LEU A 71 -17.92 7.93 0.20
N PRO A 72 -17.73 9.20 -0.21
CA PRO A 72 -16.44 9.88 -0.10
C PRO A 72 -15.80 9.79 1.30
N ASP A 73 -16.55 10.08 2.36
CA ASP A 73 -16.07 10.03 3.75
C ASP A 73 -15.66 8.61 4.16
N LEU A 74 -16.43 7.61 3.75
CA LEU A 74 -16.14 6.20 4.01
C LEU A 74 -14.85 5.76 3.29
N CYS A 75 -14.72 6.12 2.01
CA CYS A 75 -13.51 5.90 1.22
C CYS A 75 -12.29 6.59 1.84
N ALA A 76 -12.42 7.85 2.25
CA ALA A 76 -11.35 8.63 2.87
C ALA A 76 -10.91 8.03 4.20
N SER A 77 -11.86 7.69 5.07
CA SER A 77 -11.57 7.10 6.39
C SER A 77 -10.92 5.72 6.29
N PHE A 78 -11.36 4.89 5.33
CA PHE A 78 -10.74 3.60 5.03
C PHE A 78 -9.33 3.77 4.42
N GLN A 79 -9.18 4.66 3.44
CA GLN A 79 -7.90 4.95 2.79
C GLN A 79 -6.89 5.45 3.82
N GLU A 80 -7.30 6.35 4.70
CA GLU A 80 -6.47 6.85 5.80
C GLU A 80 -5.99 5.69 6.68
N ALA A 81 -6.85 4.72 6.99
CA ALA A 81 -6.48 3.57 7.80
C ALA A 81 -5.38 2.71 7.19
N VAL A 82 -5.47 2.47 5.89
CA VAL A 82 -4.45 1.69 5.17
C VAL A 82 -3.16 2.49 5.05
N CYS A 83 -3.25 3.75 4.62
CA CYS A 83 -2.07 4.57 4.33
C CYS A 83 -1.29 4.93 5.60
N ASP A 84 -1.99 5.21 6.70
CA ASP A 84 -1.40 5.43 8.00
C ASP A 84 -0.63 4.20 8.51
N ALA A 85 -1.25 3.02 8.44
CA ALA A 85 -0.61 1.77 8.86
C ALA A 85 0.64 1.44 8.05
N LEU A 86 0.62 1.66 6.73
CA LEU A 86 1.76 1.42 5.85
C LEU A 86 2.91 2.40 6.13
N THR A 87 2.62 3.70 6.10
CA THR A 87 3.67 4.73 6.14
C THR A 87 4.29 4.85 7.53
N SER A 88 3.51 4.70 8.61
CA SER A 88 4.06 4.76 9.98
C SER A 88 5.05 3.62 10.22
N ARG A 89 4.72 2.40 9.79
CA ARG A 89 5.61 1.24 9.94
C ARG A 89 6.82 1.32 9.03
N ALA A 90 6.65 1.76 7.78
CA ALA A 90 7.77 1.91 6.86
C ALA A 90 8.82 2.90 7.39
N VAL A 91 8.37 4.04 7.90
CA VAL A 91 9.26 5.05 8.50
C VAL A 91 9.90 4.55 9.79
N ARG A 92 9.14 3.88 10.67
CA ARG A 92 9.69 3.23 11.88
C ARG A 92 10.73 2.16 11.53
N ALA A 93 10.49 1.34 10.52
CA ALA A 93 11.43 0.31 10.08
C ALA A 93 12.72 0.94 9.53
N ALA A 94 12.61 1.99 8.71
CA ALA A 94 13.78 2.73 8.23
C ALA A 94 14.59 3.35 9.37
N ARG A 95 13.93 3.94 10.37
CA ARG A 95 14.57 4.47 11.59
C ARG A 95 15.27 3.38 12.39
N ALA A 96 14.59 2.27 12.66
CA ALA A 96 15.17 1.14 13.40
C ALA A 96 16.40 0.55 12.69
N ALA A 97 16.36 0.48 11.36
CA ALA A 97 17.46 0.01 10.52
C ALA A 97 18.53 1.09 10.25
N ARG A 98 18.36 2.33 10.74
CA ARG A 98 19.24 3.49 10.48
C ARG A 98 19.47 3.75 8.99
N LEU A 99 18.45 3.52 8.17
CA LEU A 99 18.52 3.76 6.73
C LEU A 99 18.19 5.23 6.42
N PRO A 100 19.00 5.92 5.60
CA PRO A 100 18.78 7.33 5.26
C PRO A 100 17.67 7.51 4.20
N SER A 101 17.24 6.42 3.58
CA SER A 101 16.37 6.44 2.41
C SER A 101 15.26 5.38 2.54
N LEU A 102 14.07 5.74 2.06
CA LEU A 102 12.93 4.85 1.93
C LEU A 102 12.46 4.84 0.48
N VAL A 103 12.28 3.65 -0.09
CA VAL A 103 11.68 3.48 -1.42
C VAL A 103 10.32 2.80 -1.25
N ILE A 104 9.28 3.34 -1.89
CA ILE A 104 7.95 2.71 -1.89
C ILE A 104 7.55 2.39 -3.33
N CYS A 105 7.32 1.10 -3.60
CA CYS A 105 6.96 0.57 -4.91
C CYS A 105 5.70 -0.34 -4.84
N GLY A 106 5.28 -0.86 -5.99
CA GLY A 106 4.05 -1.64 -6.16
C GLY A 106 2.80 -0.80 -6.41
N GLY A 107 1.71 -1.41 -6.87
CA GLY A 107 0.54 -0.68 -7.37
C GLY A 107 -0.09 0.30 -6.36
N VAL A 108 -0.08 -0.04 -5.06
CA VAL A 108 -0.60 0.84 -3.99
C VAL A 108 0.27 2.10 -3.81
N ALA A 109 1.54 2.09 -4.24
CA ALA A 109 2.39 3.26 -4.22
C ALA A 109 1.90 4.38 -5.15
N ALA A 110 0.96 4.11 -6.07
CA ALA A 110 0.31 5.15 -6.89
C ALA A 110 -0.75 5.95 -6.11
N ASN A 111 -1.21 5.47 -4.96
CA ASN A 111 -2.26 6.10 -4.15
C ASN A 111 -1.82 7.49 -3.64
N SER A 112 -2.64 8.51 -3.92
CA SER A 112 -2.27 9.90 -3.64
C SER A 112 -2.12 10.20 -2.15
N ARG A 113 -2.97 9.62 -1.30
CA ARG A 113 -2.87 9.79 0.15
C ARG A 113 -1.65 9.11 0.74
N LEU A 114 -1.29 7.92 0.26
CA LEU A 114 -0.07 7.23 0.68
C LEU A 114 1.17 8.08 0.39
N ARG A 115 1.27 8.63 -0.82
CA ARG A 115 2.41 9.48 -1.23
C ARG A 115 2.53 10.71 -0.34
N THR A 116 1.40 11.35 -0.03
CA THR A 116 1.34 12.53 0.84
C THR A 116 1.84 12.18 2.24
N LEU A 117 1.26 11.17 2.89
CA LEU A 117 1.64 10.75 4.24
C LEU A 117 3.10 10.26 4.33
N ALA A 118 3.57 9.53 3.31
CA ALA A 118 4.96 9.09 3.26
C ALA A 118 5.91 10.28 3.18
N SER A 119 5.60 11.27 2.34
CA SER A 119 6.44 12.47 2.17
C SER A 119 6.52 13.28 3.46
N GLU A 120 5.38 13.54 4.10
CA GLU A 120 5.31 14.26 5.38
C GLU A 120 6.14 13.56 6.47
N ARG A 121 5.98 12.24 6.62
CA ARG A 121 6.64 11.46 7.67
C ARG A 121 8.14 11.28 7.42
N CYS A 122 8.54 11.04 6.17
CA CYS A 122 9.94 10.96 5.81
C CYS A 122 10.64 12.31 6.03
N ALA A 123 10.03 13.43 5.64
CA ALA A 123 10.57 14.75 5.87
C ALA A 123 10.76 15.06 7.36
N ALA A 124 9.77 14.72 8.20
CA ALA A 124 9.86 14.90 9.66
C ALA A 124 11.02 14.12 10.31
N GLU A 125 11.43 13.00 9.69
CA GLU A 125 12.48 12.13 10.20
C GLU A 125 13.83 12.31 9.50
N GLY A 126 13.92 13.23 8.53
CA GLY A 126 15.14 13.43 7.71
C GLY A 126 15.46 12.27 6.77
N ILE A 127 14.46 11.47 6.37
CA ILE A 127 14.62 10.32 5.47
C ILE A 127 14.33 10.76 4.04
N SER A 128 15.21 10.40 3.10
CA SER A 128 14.99 10.63 1.67
C SER A 128 13.96 9.65 1.12
N LEU A 129 12.85 10.15 0.57
CA LEU A 129 11.79 9.32 0.01
C LEU A 129 11.92 9.20 -1.51
N PHE A 130 11.90 7.97 -2.02
CA PHE A 130 11.90 7.65 -3.45
C PHE A 130 10.58 6.99 -3.84
N LEU A 131 9.84 7.66 -4.73
CA LEU A 131 8.58 7.19 -5.29
C LEU A 131 8.70 7.12 -6.81
N PRO A 132 8.53 5.96 -7.44
CA PRO A 132 8.43 5.87 -8.90
C PRO A 132 7.28 6.72 -9.43
N SER A 133 7.35 7.11 -10.71
CA SER A 133 6.19 7.72 -11.37
C SER A 133 5.00 6.75 -11.34
N PRO A 134 3.74 7.22 -11.26
CA PRO A 134 2.58 6.34 -11.12
C PRO A 134 2.50 5.23 -12.19
N ARG A 135 2.91 5.53 -13.44
CA ARG A 135 2.94 4.56 -14.55
C ARG A 135 3.95 3.41 -14.34
N LEU A 136 4.95 3.62 -13.50
CA LEU A 136 5.99 2.64 -13.17
C LEU A 136 5.71 1.90 -11.85
N CYS A 137 4.63 2.25 -11.13
CA CYS A 137 4.28 1.58 -9.87
C CYS A 137 3.54 0.26 -10.07
N THR A 138 2.71 0.15 -11.11
CA THR A 138 2.02 -1.09 -11.48
C THR A 138 2.92 -1.99 -12.32
N ASP A 139 2.61 -3.29 -12.37
CA ASP A 139 3.41 -4.27 -13.11
C ASP A 139 3.62 -3.83 -14.56
N ASN A 140 4.88 -3.79 -14.99
CA ASN A 140 5.27 -3.33 -16.31
C ASN A 140 6.55 -4.02 -16.79
N GLY A 141 6.75 -4.11 -18.10
CA GLY A 141 7.95 -4.74 -18.68
C GLY A 141 9.25 -3.98 -18.40
N ALA A 142 9.19 -2.67 -18.17
CA ALA A 142 10.38 -1.85 -17.95
C ALA A 142 11.11 -2.22 -16.65
N MET A 143 10.37 -2.56 -15.58
CA MET A 143 10.98 -3.00 -14.32
C MET A 143 11.71 -4.35 -14.48
N ILE A 144 11.15 -5.27 -15.28
CA ILE A 144 11.74 -6.58 -15.55
C ILE A 144 12.99 -6.43 -16.43
N ALA A 145 12.90 -5.63 -17.49
CA ALA A 145 14.04 -5.33 -18.36
C ALA A 145 15.19 -4.69 -17.56
N THR A 146 14.88 -3.75 -16.66
CA THR A 146 15.87 -3.08 -15.81
C THR A 146 16.52 -4.05 -14.83
N ALA A 147 15.72 -4.86 -14.12
CA ALA A 147 16.24 -5.87 -13.21
C ALA A 147 17.11 -6.90 -13.94
N GLY A 148 16.67 -7.36 -15.11
CA GLY A 148 17.43 -8.26 -15.98
C GLY A 148 18.76 -7.66 -16.41
N ALA A 149 18.76 -6.42 -16.93
CA ALA A 149 19.97 -5.71 -17.35
C ALA A 149 20.98 -5.54 -16.20
N LEU A 150 20.51 -5.19 -14.99
CA LEU A 150 21.37 -5.05 -13.82
C LEU A 150 22.01 -6.38 -13.40
N ARG A 151 21.26 -7.49 -13.42
CA ARG A 151 21.78 -8.83 -13.12
C ARG A 151 22.77 -9.30 -14.19
N LEU A 152 22.42 -9.09 -15.46
CA LEU A 152 23.23 -9.42 -16.64
C LEU A 152 24.59 -8.69 -16.60
N ALA A 153 24.61 -7.42 -16.17
CA ALA A 153 25.81 -6.62 -15.98
C ALA A 153 26.69 -7.07 -14.81
N ARG A 154 26.11 -7.71 -13.78
CA ARG A 154 26.84 -8.36 -12.67
C ARG A 154 27.38 -9.75 -13.03
N GLY A 155 27.18 -10.20 -14.27
CA GLY A 155 27.58 -11.54 -14.72
C GLY A 155 26.59 -12.64 -14.35
N GLU A 156 25.46 -12.32 -13.70
CA GLU A 156 24.42 -13.31 -13.40
C GLU A 156 23.71 -13.74 -14.68
N ARG A 157 23.62 -15.04 -14.92
CA ARG A 157 22.87 -15.64 -16.03
C ARG A 157 22.05 -16.83 -15.56
N ALA A 158 20.85 -16.96 -16.12
CA ALA A 158 20.03 -18.15 -15.92
C ALA A 158 20.51 -19.27 -16.84
N SER A 159 20.37 -20.53 -16.40
CA SER A 159 20.54 -21.69 -17.27
C SER A 159 19.34 -21.80 -18.24
N GLY A 160 19.50 -22.60 -19.29
CA GLY A 160 18.39 -22.93 -20.21
C GLY A 160 17.26 -23.74 -19.57
N GLU A 161 17.44 -24.20 -18.33
CA GLU A 161 16.47 -24.99 -17.57
C GLU A 161 15.59 -24.13 -16.64
N ILE A 162 15.67 -22.80 -16.75
CA ILE A 162 14.86 -21.89 -15.93
C ILE A 162 13.37 -22.18 -16.10
N SER A 163 12.66 -22.29 -14.98
CA SER A 163 11.22 -22.49 -14.93
C SER A 163 10.58 -21.51 -13.95
N ALA A 164 9.27 -21.32 -14.08
CA ALA A 164 8.52 -20.44 -13.19
C ALA A 164 8.37 -21.08 -11.80
N ASP A 165 8.73 -20.33 -10.77
CA ASP A 165 8.47 -20.68 -9.37
C ASP A 165 7.36 -19.77 -8.81
N PRO A 166 6.11 -20.26 -8.65
CA PRO A 166 5.02 -19.46 -8.10
C PRO A 166 5.21 -19.15 -6.60
N GLY A 167 6.12 -19.84 -5.91
CA GLY A 167 6.48 -19.63 -4.51
C GLY A 167 7.78 -18.85 -4.30
N TRP A 168 8.31 -18.22 -5.36
CA TRP A 168 9.63 -17.56 -5.32
C TRP A 168 9.67 -16.47 -4.23
N ARG A 169 10.70 -16.56 -3.37
CA ARG A 169 10.93 -15.63 -2.27
C ARG A 169 12.04 -14.65 -2.63
N LEU A 170 11.78 -13.36 -2.39
CA LEU A 170 12.75 -12.28 -2.52
C LEU A 170 13.72 -12.24 -1.33
#